data_AF-A0A410QGK5-F1
#
_entry.id   AF-A0A410QGK5-F1
#
_cell.length_a   1.000
_cell.length_b   1.000
_cell.length_c   1.000
_cell.angle_alpha   90.00
_cell.angle_beta   90.00
_cell.angle_gamma   90.00
#
_symmetry.space_group_name_H-M   'P 1'
#
loop_
_entity.id
_entity.type
_entity.pdbx_description
1 polymer ?
#
loop_
_entity_poly.entity_id
_entity_poly.type
_entity_poly.pdbx_seq_one_letter_code
_entity_poly.pdbx_strand_id
1 'polypeptide(L)'
;MNLRILQMYLNKKISFLQIVRSILGHGVLCKSKILFIFALLSLFDIFKETKLVLLPICTFSFLLSLAVEESLHVLTAVHLGRFSAIQGIILRVIYIKTIPLLCYSASVRFTKSDLKEKDLASIAFNGAFFSFLFSLTVVIIIYFLKIRYRKPIAISLLILPILSLFPSKIVGYESDGYIFVKALKHTSNIRYVFDTIKSMFINTNY
;
A
#
# COMPACT_ATOMS: atom_id res chain seq x y z
N MET A 1 -22.09 3.25 12.60
CA MET A 1 -20.83 3.59 11.92
C MET A 1 -21.00 3.17 10.47
N ASN A 2 -20.84 4.08 9.50
CA ASN A 2 -21.12 3.77 8.09
C ASN A 2 -19.79 3.56 7.34
N LEU A 3 -19.60 2.37 6.80
CA LEU A 3 -18.52 2.09 5.84
C LEU A 3 -18.92 2.70 4.50
N ARG A 4 -18.07 3.56 3.93
CA ARG A 4 -18.26 4.08 2.57
C ARG A 4 -17.02 3.79 1.74
N ILE A 5 -17.25 3.36 0.51
CA ILE A 5 -16.22 3.16 -0.50
C ILE A 5 -16.09 4.47 -1.25
N LEU A 6 -14.92 5.10 -1.19
CA LEU A 6 -14.60 6.25 -2.01
C LEU A 6 -13.81 5.76 -3.21
N GLN A 7 -14.37 5.90 -4.40
CA GLN A 7 -13.65 5.59 -5.63
C GLN A 7 -13.11 6.87 -6.23
N MET A 8 -11.78 6.98 -6.30
CA MET A 8 -11.12 8.06 -7.03
C MET A 8 -10.75 7.54 -8.41
N TYR A 9 -11.34 8.14 -9.45
CA TYR A 9 -10.98 7.84 -10.82
C TYR A 9 -9.65 8.52 -11.14
N LEU A 10 -8.69 7.73 -11.62
CA LEU A 10 -7.36 8.23 -11.96
C LEU A 10 -7.40 8.81 -13.38
N ASN A 11 -7.01 10.08 -13.53
CA ASN A 11 -6.81 10.69 -14.84
C ASN A 11 -5.51 10.13 -15.49
N LYS A 12 -5.42 10.07 -16.82
CA LYS A 12 -4.38 9.36 -17.61
C LYS A 12 -2.91 9.84 -17.42
N LYS A 13 -2.60 10.69 -16.44
CA LYS A 13 -1.24 11.19 -16.14
C LYS A 13 -1.03 11.27 -14.64
N ILE A 14 -1.10 10.14 -13.94
CA ILE A 14 -0.88 10.13 -12.48
C ILE A 14 0.52 9.62 -12.14
N SER A 15 1.26 10.49 -11.46
CA SER A 15 2.58 10.22 -10.90
C SER A 15 2.48 9.48 -9.56
N PHE A 16 3.52 8.72 -9.21
CA PHE A 16 3.71 8.12 -7.87
C PHE A 16 3.35 9.11 -6.75
N LEU A 17 3.83 10.36 -6.87
CA LEU A 17 3.60 11.41 -5.88
C LEU A 17 2.12 11.77 -5.73
N GLN A 18 1.32 11.71 -6.80
CA GLN A 18 -0.13 11.97 -6.74
C GLN A 18 -0.90 10.84 -6.06
N ILE A 19 -0.46 9.59 -6.18
CA ILE A 19 -1.06 8.44 -5.46
C ILE A 19 -0.75 8.55 -3.98
N VAL A 20 0.53 8.73 -3.64
CA VAL A 20 0.98 8.94 -2.27
C VAL A 20 0.26 10.13 -1.64
N ARG A 21 0.15 11.27 -2.35
CA ARG A 21 -0.64 12.42 -1.91
C ARG A 21 -2.13 12.15 -1.82
N SER A 22 -2.72 11.27 -2.63
CA SER A 22 -4.14 10.96 -2.55
C SER A 22 -4.44 10.05 -1.36
N ILE A 23 -3.60 9.04 -1.10
CA ILE A 23 -3.77 8.11 0.02
C ILE A 23 -3.39 8.78 1.35
N LEU A 24 -2.25 9.46 1.41
CA LEU A 24 -1.88 10.25 2.58
C LEU A 24 -2.80 11.45 2.72
N GLY A 25 -3.16 12.13 1.64
CA GLY A 25 -4.07 13.28 1.70
C GLY A 25 -5.48 12.87 2.12
N HIS A 26 -6.05 11.77 1.64
CA HIS A 26 -7.36 11.33 2.12
C HIS A 26 -7.26 10.58 3.46
N GLY A 27 -6.12 9.97 3.78
CA GLY A 27 -5.85 9.35 5.07
C GLY A 27 -5.51 10.36 6.19
N VAL A 28 -5.00 11.55 5.86
CA VAL A 28 -4.50 12.58 6.79
C VAL A 28 -5.27 13.91 6.69
N LEU A 29 -5.73 14.34 5.50
CA LEU A 29 -6.52 15.58 5.24
C LEU A 29 -8.04 15.37 5.34
N CYS A 30 -8.50 14.42 6.14
CA CYS A 30 -9.88 14.46 6.59
C CYS A 30 -10.01 15.54 7.66
N LYS A 31 -10.11 16.81 7.22
CA LYS A 31 -10.11 18.02 8.05
C LYS A 31 -9.08 17.98 9.19
N SER A 32 -7.82 17.70 8.82
CA SER A 32 -6.59 18.49 9.01
C SER A 32 -6.32 19.29 10.30
N LYS A 33 -7.16 19.24 11.33
CA LYS A 33 -6.79 19.75 12.65
C LYS A 33 -6.41 18.58 13.53
N ILE A 34 -7.25 17.58 13.74
CA ILE A 34 -7.02 16.62 14.82
C ILE A 34 -5.83 15.69 14.56
N LEU A 35 -5.72 15.00 13.42
CA LEU A 35 -4.61 14.07 13.17
C LEU A 35 -3.27 14.79 12.90
N PHE A 36 -3.31 15.97 12.27
CA PHE A 36 -2.15 16.84 12.08
C PHE A 36 -1.70 17.49 13.39
N ILE A 37 -2.63 17.90 14.26
CA ILE A 37 -2.35 18.34 15.63
C ILE A 37 -1.85 17.18 16.45
N PHE A 38 -2.38 15.96 16.35
CA PHE A 38 -1.83 14.80 17.05
C PHE A 38 -0.45 14.40 16.53
N ALA A 39 -0.20 14.52 15.22
CA ALA A 39 1.12 14.32 14.62
C ALA A 39 2.11 15.43 15.05
N LEU A 40 1.67 16.70 15.09
CA LEU A 40 2.48 17.81 15.63
C LEU A 40 2.71 17.65 17.14
N LEU A 41 1.67 17.30 17.91
CA LEU A 41 1.74 17.03 19.35
C LEU A 41 2.49 15.74 19.68
N SER A 42 2.73 14.87 18.69
CA SER A 42 3.68 13.76 18.81
C SER A 42 5.12 14.16 18.51
N LEU A 43 5.32 15.19 17.69
CA LEU A 43 6.63 15.80 17.40
C LEU A 43 7.07 16.77 18.51
N PHE A 44 6.12 17.47 19.12
CA PHE A 44 6.30 18.24 20.34
C PHE A 44 6.12 17.30 21.53
N ASP A 45 7.21 16.97 22.21
CA ASP A 45 7.36 16.10 23.40
C ASP A 45 6.50 16.50 24.64
N ILE A 46 5.37 17.19 24.45
CA ILE A 46 4.55 17.88 25.45
C ILE A 46 3.66 16.90 26.23
N PHE A 47 3.31 15.74 25.67
CA PHE A 47 2.56 14.72 26.40
C PHE A 47 3.50 13.59 26.86
N LYS A 48 3.94 13.68 28.12
CA LYS A 48 4.70 12.63 28.85
C LYS A 48 3.96 11.28 28.93
N GLU A 49 2.70 11.20 28.50
CA GLU A 49 1.95 9.94 28.40
C GLU A 49 2.21 9.25 27.05
N THR A 50 3.19 8.35 27.07
CA THR A 50 3.73 7.61 25.92
C THR A 50 2.72 6.80 25.10
N LYS A 51 1.51 6.55 25.60
CA LYS A 51 0.49 5.72 24.93
C LYS A 51 -0.37 6.51 23.92
N LEU A 52 -0.65 7.78 24.18
CA LEU A 52 -1.50 8.62 23.31
C LEU A 52 -0.79 9.04 22.02
N VAL A 53 0.52 9.26 22.10
CA VAL A 53 1.38 9.62 20.96
C VAL A 53 1.61 8.45 20.00
N LEU A 54 1.53 7.23 20.50
CA LEU A 54 1.83 6.01 19.74
C LEU A 54 0.80 5.75 18.63
N LEU A 55 -0.48 5.96 18.93
CA LEU A 55 -1.57 5.64 18.01
C LEU A 55 -1.49 6.47 16.71
N PRO A 56 -1.35 7.80 16.74
CA PRO A 56 -1.15 8.62 15.53
C PRO A 56 0.08 8.21 14.71
N ILE A 57 1.21 7.93 15.37
CA ILE A 57 2.46 7.51 14.71
C ILE A 57 2.27 6.17 13.99
N CYS A 58 1.66 5.20 14.65
CA CYS A 58 1.37 3.89 14.05
C CYS A 58 0.38 4.03 12.88
N THR A 59 -0.69 4.81 13.06
CA THR A 59 -1.68 5.05 12.01
C THR A 59 -1.04 5.71 10.78
N PHE A 60 -0.20 6.74 10.98
CA PHE A 60 0.50 7.38 9.88
C PHE A 60 1.46 6.42 9.18
N SER A 61 2.23 5.66 9.93
CA SER A 61 3.19 4.68 9.39
C SER A 61 2.49 3.59 8.59
N PHE A 62 1.34 3.11 9.07
CA PHE A 62 0.50 2.16 8.35
C PHE A 62 -0.07 2.75 7.04
N LEU A 63 -0.59 3.97 7.10
CA LEU A 63 -1.10 4.66 5.89
C LEU A 63 0.00 4.92 4.87
N LEU A 64 1.23 5.18 5.33
CA LEU A 64 2.39 5.31 4.46
C LEU A 64 2.73 3.98 3.78
N SER A 65 2.74 2.87 4.53
CA SER A 65 2.95 1.53 3.99
C SER A 65 1.91 1.20 2.91
N LEU A 66 0.63 1.45 3.21
CA LEU A 66 -0.48 1.29 2.27
C LEU A 66 -0.31 2.15 1.01
N ALA A 67 0.09 3.41 1.18
CA ALA A 67 0.30 4.31 0.05
C ALA A 67 1.44 3.85 -0.87
N VAL A 68 2.52 3.34 -0.28
CA VAL A 68 3.68 2.83 -1.02
C VAL A 68 3.29 1.58 -1.81
N GLU A 69 2.62 0.62 -1.17
CA GLU A 69 2.21 -0.63 -1.79
C GLU A 69 1.33 -0.42 -3.03
N GLU A 70 0.24 0.34 -2.88
CA GLU A 70 -0.65 0.66 -4.00
C GLU A 70 0.04 1.43 -5.12
N SER A 71 0.97 2.32 -4.77
CA SER A 71 1.77 3.04 -5.77
C SER A 71 2.67 2.09 -6.56
N LEU A 72 3.23 1.06 -5.90
CA LEU A 72 4.08 0.06 -6.54
C LEU A 72 3.27 -0.92 -7.40
N HIS A 73 2.03 -1.23 -7.04
CA HIS A 73 1.12 -1.94 -7.94
C HIS A 73 0.85 -1.14 -9.22
N VAL A 74 0.59 0.17 -9.11
CA VAL A 74 0.44 1.05 -10.29
C VAL A 74 1.73 1.07 -11.13
N LEU A 75 2.89 1.28 -10.50
CA LEU A 75 4.17 1.34 -11.19
C LEU A 75 4.48 0.02 -11.93
N THR A 76 4.16 -1.12 -11.32
CA THR A 76 4.33 -2.42 -11.98
C THR A 76 3.42 -2.54 -13.20
N ALA A 77 2.15 -2.14 -13.07
CA ALA A 77 1.22 -2.16 -14.20
C ALA A 77 1.68 -1.25 -15.35
N VAL A 78 2.23 -0.07 -15.03
CA VAL A 78 2.85 0.84 -16.01
C VAL A 78 4.05 0.18 -16.68
N HIS A 79 4.95 -0.43 -15.91
CA HIS A 79 6.15 -1.10 -16.42
C HIS A 79 5.83 -2.27 -17.35
N LEU A 80 4.72 -2.97 -17.09
CA LEU A 80 4.20 -4.05 -17.97
C LEU A 80 3.45 -3.52 -19.21
N GLY A 81 3.43 -2.20 -19.44
CA GLY A 81 2.70 -1.59 -20.57
C GLY A 81 1.17 -1.65 -20.43
N ARG A 82 0.64 -1.94 -19.23
CA ARG A 82 -0.79 -2.09 -18.94
C ARG A 82 -1.42 -0.81 -18.39
N PHE A 83 -0.96 0.36 -18.84
CA PHE A 83 -1.46 1.66 -18.37
C PHE A 83 -2.96 1.85 -18.63
N SER A 84 -3.44 1.41 -19.80
CA SER A 84 -4.86 1.49 -20.17
C SER A 84 -5.78 0.70 -19.25
N ALA A 85 -5.22 -0.32 -18.57
CA ALA A 85 -6.00 -1.16 -17.67
C ALA A 85 -6.31 -0.49 -16.32
N ILE A 86 -5.63 0.61 -15.97
CA ILE A 86 -5.75 1.27 -14.67
C ILE A 86 -6.96 2.22 -14.69
N GLN A 87 -8.01 1.90 -13.94
CA GLN A 87 -9.22 2.74 -13.87
C GLN A 87 -9.16 3.78 -12.75
N GLY A 88 -8.52 3.45 -11.63
CA GLY A 88 -8.71 4.20 -10.40
C GLY A 88 -7.97 3.63 -9.21
N ILE A 89 -8.03 4.36 -8.09
CA ILE A 89 -7.74 3.81 -6.76
C ILE A 89 -9.04 3.85 -5.97
N ILE A 90 -9.41 2.72 -5.40
CA ILE A 90 -10.50 2.61 -4.46
C ILE A 90 -9.91 2.78 -3.07
N LEU A 91 -10.41 3.76 -2.32
CA LEU A 91 -10.10 3.97 -0.92
C LEU A 91 -11.29 3.51 -0.08
N ARG A 92 -11.02 2.63 0.88
CA ARG A 92 -12.00 2.19 1.87
C ARG A 92 -11.74 2.93 3.16
N VAL A 93 -12.70 3.77 3.53
CA VAL A 93 -12.57 4.70 4.65
C VAL A 93 -13.74 4.49 5.61
N ILE A 94 -13.44 4.43 6.91
CA ILE A 94 -14.44 4.41 7.96
C ILE A 94 -14.92 5.84 8.19
N TYR A 95 -16.22 6.05 8.12
CA TYR A 95 -16.82 7.36 8.40
C TYR A 95 -17.54 7.35 9.76
N ILE A 96 -17.36 8.43 10.52
CA ILE A 96 -18.27 8.80 11.60
C ILE A 96 -19.07 10.00 11.11
N LYS A 97 -20.39 9.78 10.91
CA LYS A 97 -21.28 10.73 10.23
C LYS A 97 -20.74 11.09 8.83
N THR A 98 -20.39 12.34 8.59
CA THR A 98 -19.81 12.83 7.32
C THR A 98 -18.29 12.98 7.38
N ILE A 99 -17.66 12.67 8.52
CA ILE A 99 -16.23 12.84 8.73
C ILE A 99 -15.53 11.51 8.42
N PRO A 100 -14.62 11.47 7.42
CA PRO A 100 -13.82 10.28 7.18
C PRO A 100 -12.75 10.17 8.28
N LEU A 101 -12.73 9.06 8.99
CA LEU A 101 -11.98 8.90 10.24
C LEU A 101 -10.67 8.14 10.05
N LEU A 102 -10.71 7.06 9.26
CA LEU A 102 -9.57 6.16 9.07
C LEU A 102 -9.66 5.50 7.70
N CYS A 103 -8.63 5.68 6.87
CA CYS A 103 -8.42 4.84 5.69
C CYS A 103 -7.84 3.51 6.16
N TYR A 104 -8.53 2.40 5.90
CA TYR A 104 -8.11 1.07 6.35
C TYR A 104 -7.68 0.15 5.21
N SER A 105 -8.00 0.53 3.97
CA SER A 105 -7.57 -0.20 2.78
C SER A 105 -7.62 0.74 1.59
N ALA A 106 -6.67 0.55 0.69
CA ALA A 106 -6.66 1.08 -0.65
C ALA A 106 -6.54 -0.12 -1.60
N SER A 107 -6.94 0.04 -2.86
CA SER A 107 -6.73 -0.97 -3.90
C SER A 107 -6.79 -0.31 -5.26
N VAL A 108 -5.80 -0.54 -6.11
CA VAL A 108 -5.87 -0.16 -7.53
C VAL A 108 -6.98 -0.95 -8.22
N ARG A 109 -7.88 -0.24 -8.90
CA ARG A 109 -8.94 -0.84 -9.72
C ARG A 109 -8.45 -0.98 -11.15
N PHE A 110 -8.51 -2.19 -11.67
CA PHE A 110 -8.18 -2.47 -13.06
C PHE A 110 -9.42 -2.89 -13.89
N THR A 111 -9.43 -2.60 -15.20
CA THR A 111 -10.40 -3.19 -16.14
C THR A 111 -10.13 -4.68 -16.29
N LYS A 112 -11.13 -5.51 -15.97
CA LYS A 112 -11.01 -6.98 -16.10
C LYS A 112 -10.78 -7.46 -17.55
N SER A 113 -11.14 -6.67 -18.56
CA SER A 113 -10.99 -7.03 -19.97
C SER A 113 -9.54 -7.01 -20.46
N ASP A 114 -8.65 -6.26 -19.80
CA ASP A 114 -7.34 -5.89 -20.36
C ASP A 114 -6.14 -6.53 -19.64
N LEU A 115 -6.39 -7.31 -18.58
CA LEU A 115 -5.34 -7.97 -17.79
C LEU A 115 -5.40 -9.48 -17.91
N LYS A 116 -4.34 -10.05 -18.48
CA LYS A 116 -4.09 -11.50 -18.42
C LYS A 116 -3.82 -11.90 -16.98
N GLU A 117 -4.16 -13.12 -16.59
CA GLU A 117 -3.88 -13.64 -15.23
C GLU A 117 -2.40 -13.53 -14.86
N LYS A 118 -1.51 -13.71 -15.84
CA LYS A 118 -0.06 -13.53 -15.66
C LYS A 118 0.31 -12.11 -15.24
N ASP A 119 -0.27 -11.11 -15.90
CA ASP A 119 -0.01 -9.71 -15.62
C ASP A 119 -0.58 -9.33 -14.25
N LEU A 120 -1.78 -9.82 -13.92
CA LEU A 120 -2.40 -9.63 -12.61
C LEU A 120 -1.53 -10.19 -11.48
N ALA A 121 -1.02 -11.42 -11.64
CA ALA A 121 -0.15 -12.05 -10.65
C ALA A 121 1.19 -11.33 -10.51
N SER A 122 1.77 -10.85 -11.62
CA SER A 122 2.99 -10.04 -11.60
C SER A 122 2.76 -8.71 -10.87
N ILE A 123 1.67 -8.00 -11.16
CA ILE A 123 1.31 -6.74 -10.49
C ILE A 123 1.10 -6.95 -9.00
N ALA A 124 0.33 -7.97 -8.62
CA ALA A 124 0.04 -8.30 -7.22
C ALA A 124 1.33 -8.62 -6.45
N PHE A 125 2.14 -9.55 -6.94
CA PHE A 125 3.36 -9.94 -6.24
C PHE A 125 4.38 -8.80 -6.16
N ASN A 126 4.59 -8.06 -7.26
CA ASN A 126 5.57 -6.98 -7.31
C ASN A 126 5.23 -5.82 -6.37
N GLY A 127 3.98 -5.38 -6.35
CA GLY A 127 3.58 -4.27 -5.46
C GLY A 127 3.88 -4.61 -4.01
N ALA A 128 3.43 -5.77 -3.55
CA ALA A 128 3.65 -6.24 -2.18
C ALA A 128 5.14 -6.52 -1.88
N PHE A 129 5.89 -7.12 -2.81
CA PHE A 129 7.30 -7.43 -2.61
C PHE A 129 8.19 -6.19 -2.56
N PHE A 130 8.02 -5.24 -3.49
CA PHE A 130 8.77 -3.99 -3.44
C PHE A 130 8.35 -3.10 -2.25
N SER A 131 7.08 -3.18 -1.82
CA SER A 131 6.60 -2.53 -0.59
C SER A 131 7.30 -3.08 0.63
N PHE A 132 7.49 -4.41 0.69
CA PHE A 132 8.28 -5.07 1.73
C PHE A 132 9.73 -4.58 1.74
N LEU A 133 10.41 -4.58 0.59
CA LEU A 133 11.80 -4.13 0.47
C LEU A 133 11.97 -2.66 0.86
N PHE A 134 11.05 -1.80 0.44
CA PHE A 134 11.02 -0.39 0.82
C PHE A 134 10.86 -0.25 2.34
N SER A 135 9.87 -0.94 2.91
CA SER A 135 9.60 -0.90 4.35
C SER A 135 10.80 -1.41 5.16
N LEU A 136 11.45 -2.49 4.73
CA LEU A 136 12.65 -3.02 5.37
C LEU A 136 13.80 -2.00 5.34
N THR A 137 14.01 -1.33 4.21
CA THR A 137 15.03 -0.29 4.05
C THR A 137 14.78 0.89 5.00
N VAL A 138 13.53 1.37 5.07
CA VAL A 138 13.13 2.44 5.99
C VAL A 138 13.31 2.00 7.45
N VAL A 139 12.96 0.76 7.80
CA VAL A 139 13.17 0.22 9.14
C VAL A 139 14.65 0.22 9.52
N ILE A 140 15.54 -0.23 8.62
CA ILE A 140 16.99 -0.20 8.85
C ILE A 140 17.45 1.23 9.16
N ILE A 141 17.02 2.22 8.35
CA ILE A 141 17.36 3.63 8.56
C ILE A 141 16.86 4.13 9.92
N ILE A 142 15.61 3.86 10.29
CA ILE A 142 15.02 4.26 11.58
C ILE A 142 15.81 3.68 12.76
N TYR A 143 16.30 2.45 12.63
CA TYR A 143 17.11 1.80 13.66
C TYR A 143 18.47 2.48 13.84
N PHE A 144 19.13 2.86 12.74
CA PHE A 144 20.38 3.63 12.77
C PHE A 144 20.21 5.03 13.37
N LEU A 145 19.10 5.71 13.06
CA LEU A 145 18.78 7.05 13.58
C LEU A 145 18.32 7.07 15.04
N LYS A 146 18.21 5.90 15.70
CA LYS A 146 17.82 5.77 17.12
C LYS A 146 16.51 6.51 17.49
N ILE A 147 15.52 6.52 16.61
CA ILE A 147 14.22 7.17 16.85
C ILE A 147 13.51 6.53 18.05
N ARG A 148 12.95 7.36 18.96
CA ARG A 148 12.29 6.94 20.22
C ARG A 148 11.20 5.88 20.03
N TYR A 149 10.44 5.96 18.95
CA TYR A 149 9.34 5.04 18.62
C TYR A 149 9.68 4.06 17.48
N ARG A 150 10.96 3.69 17.31
CA ARG A 150 11.41 2.83 16.19
C ARG A 150 10.68 1.49 16.06
N LYS A 151 10.46 0.79 17.18
CA LYS A 151 9.80 -0.54 17.19
C LYS A 151 8.36 -0.48 16.65
N PRO A 152 7.47 0.36 17.20
CA PRO A 152 6.09 0.43 16.73
C PRO A 152 5.96 0.99 15.31
N ILE A 153 6.83 1.94 14.91
CA ILE A 153 6.91 2.42 13.53
C ILE A 153 7.29 1.25 12.60
N ALA A 154 8.31 0.48 12.96
CA ALA A 154 8.77 -0.65 12.15
C ALA A 154 7.69 -1.72 11.97
N ILE A 155 6.99 -2.09 13.05
CA ILE A 155 5.85 -3.02 12.97
C ILE A 155 4.76 -2.47 12.06
N SER A 156 4.40 -1.20 12.21
CA SER A 156 3.34 -0.56 11.42
C SER A 156 3.68 -0.46 9.93
N LEU A 157 4.97 -0.27 9.60
CA LEU A 157 5.45 -0.27 8.21
C LEU A 157 5.47 -1.67 7.60
N LEU A 158 5.88 -2.68 8.36
CA LEU A 158 6.09 -4.05 7.86
C LEU A 158 4.83 -4.91 7.83
N ILE A 159 3.86 -4.66 8.70
CA ILE A 159 2.70 -5.55 8.86
C ILE A 159 1.90 -5.71 7.57
N LEU A 160 1.68 -4.61 6.83
CA LEU A 160 0.91 -4.65 5.60
C LEU A 160 1.59 -5.50 4.52
N PRO A 161 2.82 -5.20 4.07
CA PRO A 161 3.44 -5.97 2.99
C PRO A 161 3.67 -7.43 3.35
N ILE A 162 3.91 -7.75 4.64
CA ILE A 162 3.98 -9.14 5.11
C ILE A 162 2.63 -9.85 4.94
N LEU A 163 1.54 -9.22 5.36
CA LEU A 163 0.20 -9.79 5.23
C LEU A 163 -0.25 -9.89 3.76
N SER A 164 0.12 -8.93 2.92
CA SER A 164 -0.17 -8.94 1.48
C SER A 164 0.54 -10.07 0.76
N LEU A 165 1.80 -10.37 1.13
CA LEU A 165 2.54 -11.51 0.58
C LEU A 165 2.07 -12.87 1.11
N PHE A 166 1.39 -12.91 2.26
CA PHE A 166 0.92 -14.16 2.84
C PHE A 166 -0.29 -14.70 2.06
N PRO A 167 -0.23 -15.91 1.46
CA PRO A 167 -1.29 -16.43 0.59
C PRO A 167 -2.54 -16.80 1.40
N SER A 168 -3.43 -15.83 1.54
CA SER A 168 -4.69 -15.94 2.27
C SER A 168 -5.88 -15.61 1.36
N LYS A 169 -6.95 -16.41 1.51
CA LYS A 169 -8.27 -16.15 0.94
C LYS A 169 -9.29 -16.22 2.06
N ILE A 170 -9.94 -15.09 2.31
CA ILE A 170 -11.06 -14.97 3.25
C ILE A 170 -12.29 -14.62 2.41
N VAL A 171 -13.50 -14.94 2.87
CA VAL A 171 -14.73 -14.67 2.11
C VAL A 171 -14.77 -13.20 1.67
N GLY A 172 -14.75 -12.97 0.34
CA GLY A 172 -14.76 -11.63 -0.25
C GLY A 172 -13.40 -10.91 -0.32
N TYR A 173 -12.29 -11.56 0.04
CA TYR A 173 -10.94 -10.99 -0.01
C TYR A 173 -9.89 -12.02 -0.47
N GLU A 174 -9.11 -11.66 -1.48
CA GLU A 174 -7.93 -12.40 -1.92
C GLU A 174 -6.71 -11.51 -1.70
N SER A 175 -5.72 -12.01 -0.95
CA SER A 175 -4.43 -11.34 -0.78
C SER A 175 -3.60 -11.40 -2.07
N ASP A 176 -2.63 -10.51 -2.21
CA ASP A 176 -1.72 -10.51 -3.37
C ASP A 176 -0.93 -11.82 -3.46
N GLY A 177 -0.47 -12.35 -2.33
CA GLY A 177 0.17 -13.65 -2.23
C GLY A 177 -0.73 -14.78 -2.72
N TYR A 178 -2.03 -14.71 -2.43
CA TYR A 178 -2.99 -15.71 -2.92
C TYR A 178 -3.20 -15.59 -4.43
N ILE A 179 -3.34 -14.37 -4.96
CA ILE A 179 -3.47 -14.11 -6.40
C ILE A 179 -2.25 -14.67 -7.14
N PHE A 180 -1.06 -14.42 -6.62
CA PHE A 180 0.19 -14.94 -7.19
C PHE A 180 0.24 -16.47 -7.16
N VAL A 181 0.00 -17.09 -6.01
CA VAL A 181 0.02 -18.56 -5.87
C VAL A 181 -1.05 -19.22 -6.73
N LYS A 182 -2.23 -18.62 -6.87
CA LYS A 182 -3.30 -19.10 -7.75
C LYS A 182 -2.84 -19.15 -9.21
N ALA A 183 -2.17 -18.10 -9.70
CA ALA A 183 -1.62 -18.09 -11.05
C ALA A 183 -0.50 -19.13 -11.25
N LEU A 184 0.31 -19.39 -10.22
CA LEU A 184 1.33 -20.46 -10.26
C LEU A 184 0.73 -21.86 -10.39
N LYS A 185 -0.38 -22.13 -9.67
CA LYS A 185 -1.06 -23.43 -9.76
C LYS A 185 -1.59 -23.73 -11.15
N HIS A 186 -2.01 -22.71 -11.90
CA HIS A 186 -2.48 -22.87 -13.27
C HIS A 186 -1.36 -23.00 -14.31
N THR A 187 -0.11 -22.66 -13.96
CA THR A 187 1.01 -22.66 -14.91
C THR A 187 2.02 -23.80 -14.69
N SER A 188 1.92 -24.56 -13.59
CA SER A 188 2.71 -25.77 -13.25
C SER A 188 4.21 -25.69 -13.56
N ASN A 189 4.78 -24.49 -13.59
CA ASN A 189 6.14 -24.27 -14.06
C ASN A 189 6.85 -23.26 -13.17
N ILE A 190 7.82 -23.74 -12.38
CA ILE A 190 8.64 -22.91 -11.50
C ILE A 190 9.44 -21.85 -12.29
N ARG A 191 9.67 -22.06 -13.60
CA ARG A 191 10.25 -21.02 -14.47
C ARG A 191 9.41 -19.75 -14.50
N TYR A 192 8.10 -19.84 -14.34
CA TYR A 192 7.25 -18.65 -14.28
C TYR A 192 7.61 -17.74 -13.10
N VAL A 193 7.94 -18.31 -11.93
CA VAL A 193 8.40 -17.54 -10.76
C VAL A 193 9.70 -16.82 -11.09
N PHE A 194 10.68 -17.55 -11.63
CA PHE A 194 11.96 -16.99 -12.01
C PHE A 194 11.84 -15.96 -13.13
N ASP A 195 10.97 -16.16 -14.12
CA ASP A 195 10.72 -15.21 -15.21
C ASP A 195 10.01 -13.96 -14.71
N THR A 196 9.09 -14.10 -13.76
CA THR A 196 8.44 -12.97 -13.11
C THR A 196 9.47 -12.15 -12.35
N ILE A 197 10.32 -12.80 -11.53
CA ILE A 197 11.43 -12.15 -10.82
C ILE A 197 12.44 -11.53 -11.80
N LYS A 198 12.84 -12.25 -12.84
CA LYS A 198 13.82 -11.82 -13.83
C LYS A 198 13.32 -10.63 -14.66
N SER A 199 12.04 -10.62 -15.02
CA SER A 199 11.40 -9.49 -15.72
C SER A 199 11.45 -8.20 -14.90
N MET A 200 11.59 -8.29 -13.57
CA MET A 200 11.76 -7.14 -12.69
C MET A 200 13.17 -6.54 -12.75
N PHE A 201 14.20 -7.34 -13.04
CA PHE A 201 15.60 -6.90 -13.02
C PHE A 201 16.18 -6.61 -14.41
N ILE A 202 15.61 -7.19 -15.48
CA ILE A 202 16.25 -7.21 -16.82
C ILE A 202 15.58 -6.29 -17.84
N ASN A 203 14.45 -5.65 -17.54
CA ASN A 203 13.85 -4.66 -18.44
C ASN A 203 14.48 -3.25 -18.28
N THR A 204 15.80 -3.14 -18.41
CA THR A 204 16.55 -1.88 -18.54
C THR A 204 16.85 -1.50 -20.00
N ASN A 205 16.22 -2.15 -20.98
CA ASN A 205 16.36 -1.79 -22.39
C ASN A 205 15.19 -0.91 -22.87
N TYR A 206 15.17 0.34 -22.41
CA TYR A 206 14.54 1.47 -23.11
C TYR A 206 15.43 2.71 -22.92
#